data_AF-A0A6P2GLS0-F1
#
_entry.id   AF-A0A6P2GLS0-F1
#
_cell.length_a   1.000
_cell.length_b   1.000
_cell.length_c   1.000
_cell.angle_alpha   90.00
_cell.angle_beta   90.00
_cell.angle_gamma   90.00
#
_symmetry.space_group_name_H-M   'P 1'
#
loop_
_entity.id
_entity.type
_entity.pdbx_description
1 polymer ?
#
loop_
_entity_poly.entity_id
_entity_poly.type
_entity_poly.pdbx_seq_one_letter_code
_entity_poly.pdbx_strand_id
1 'polypeptide(L)' 'MSCEKCRSFGRTRSNYEYFGINISRHVELYRCTNCGQFLEIAAEARAPYFLTLEQANEYFPDARKELVKIAPRK' A
#
# COMPACT_ATOMS: atom_id res chain seq x y z
N MET A 1 10.56 3.33 4.49
CA MET A 1 9.51 3.90 5.36
C MET A 1 9.13 2.91 6.45
N SER A 2 8.91 3.42 7.67
CA SER A 2 8.42 2.64 8.81
C SER A 2 6.90 2.48 8.69
N CYS A 3 6.38 1.28 8.94
CA CYS A 3 4.93 1.10 9.00
C CYS A 3 4.41 1.57 10.36
N GLU A 4 3.47 2.52 10.37
CA GLU A 4 2.92 3.06 11.62
C GLU A 4 2.26 1.97 12.49
N LYS A 5 1.60 0.99 11.86
CA LYS A 5 1.02 -0.17 12.57
C LYS A 5 2.06 -1.13 13.13
N CYS A 6 3.16 -1.38 12.42
CA CYS A 6 4.18 -2.30 12.91
C CYS A 6 5.16 -1.63 13.88
N ARG A 7 5.30 -0.29 13.79
CA ARG A 7 6.16 0.57 14.62
C ARG A 7 7.58 0.03 14.83
N SER A 8 8.06 -0.85 13.96
CA SER A 8 9.27 -1.63 14.17
C SER A 8 10.43 -0.98 13.41
N PHE A 9 11.29 -0.32 14.18
CA PHE A 9 12.55 0.32 13.78
C PHE A 9 13.70 -0.70 13.57
N GLY A 10 13.39 -1.96 13.29
CA GLY A 10 14.38 -3.05 13.35
C GLY A 10 15.03 -3.47 12.03
N ARG A 11 14.55 -2.99 10.87
CA ARG A 11 15.06 -3.44 9.56
C ARG A 11 15.59 -2.28 8.74
N THR A 12 16.78 -2.46 8.20
CA THR A 12 17.51 -1.55 7.30
C THR A 12 16.84 -1.38 5.93
N ARG A 13 15.76 -2.12 5.64
CA ARG A 13 15.01 -2.10 4.37
C ARG A 13 13.57 -1.66 4.62
N SER A 14 12.98 -0.93 3.66
CA SER A 14 11.56 -0.57 3.69
C SER A 14 10.70 -1.82 3.86
N ASN A 15 9.80 -1.82 4.86
CA ASN A 15 8.87 -2.92 5.11
C ASN A 15 7.66 -2.92 4.14
N TYR A 16 7.81 -2.28 2.98
CA TYR A 16 6.76 -2.01 2.02
C TYR A 16 7.16 -2.58 0.66
N GLU A 17 6.28 -3.37 0.06
CA GLU A 17 6.40 -3.80 -1.34
C GLU A 17 5.53 -2.90 -2.21
N TYR A 18 6.01 -2.62 -3.43
CA TYR A 18 5.24 -1.93 -4.44
C TYR A 18 4.12 -2.84 -4.96
N PHE A 19 2.91 -2.30 -5.04
CA PHE A 19 1.71 -3.05 -5.41
C PHE A 19 1.05 -2.55 -6.70
N GLY A 20 1.25 -1.29 -7.05
CA GLY A 20 0.72 -0.71 -8.28
C GLY A 20 0.80 0.81 -8.30
N ILE A 21 0.35 1.39 -9.40
CA ILE A 21 0.29 2.83 -9.62
C ILE A 21 -1.08 3.17 -10.21
N ASN A 22 -1.67 4.28 -9.76
CA ASN A 22 -2.78 4.92 -10.44
C ASN A 22 -2.24 6.19 -11.10
N ILE A 23 -2.11 6.13 -12.43
CA ILE A 23 -1.56 7.21 -13.24
C ILE A 23 -2.48 8.43 -13.19
N SER A 24 -3.80 8.24 -13.26
CA SER A 24 -4.78 9.35 -13.23
C SER A 24 -4.71 10.17 -11.96
N ARG A 25 -4.33 9.55 -10.84
CA ARG A 25 -4.16 10.21 -9.54
C ARG A 25 -2.70 10.52 -9.19
N HIS A 26 -1.75 10.14 -10.05
CA HIS A 26 -0.31 10.28 -9.80
C HIS A 26 0.13 9.70 -8.44
N VAL A 27 -0.45 8.55 -8.07
CA VAL A 27 -0.21 7.87 -6.79
C VAL A 27 0.30 6.45 -7.01
N GLU A 28 1.20 6.02 -6.14
CA GLU A 28 1.71 4.65 -6.08
C GLU A 28 1.18 3.95 -4.83
N LEU A 29 0.75 2.70 -4.97
CA LEU A 29 0.28 1.83 -3.89
C LEU A 29 1.42 0.96 -3.39
N TYR A 30 1.57 0.94 -2.07
CA TYR A 30 2.50 0.07 -1.37
C TYR A 30 1.77 -0.74 -0.31
N ARG A 31 2.25 -1.96 -0.07
CA ARG A 31 1.71 -2.86 0.96
C ARG A 31 2.80 -3.22 1.95
N CYS A 32 2.48 -3.14 3.24
CA CYS A 32 3.40 -3.59 4.26
C CYS A 32 3.53 -5.12 4.23
N THR A 33 4.75 -5.63 4.08
CA THR A 33 5.01 -7.08 4.04
C THR A 33 4.80 -7.75 5.40
N ASN A 34 4.78 -6.98 6.50
CA ASN A 34 4.70 -7.52 7.86
C ASN A 34 3.25 -7.57 8.40
N CYS A 35 2.44 -6.53 8.17
CA CYS A 35 1.05 -6.49 8.66
C CYS A 35 -0.01 -6.40 7.56
N GLY A 36 0.39 -6.27 6.29
CA GLY A 36 -0.53 -6.13 5.17
C GLY A 36 -1.19 -4.75 5.03
N GLN A 37 -0.80 -3.75 5.82
CA GLN A 37 -1.35 -2.39 5.72
C GLN A 37 -1.01 -1.76 4.36
N PHE A 38 -2.01 -1.18 3.70
CA PHE A 38 -1.84 -0.44 2.46
C PHE A 38 -1.55 1.04 2.73
N LEU A 39 -0.70 1.63 1.90
CA LEU A 39 -0.53 3.08 1.80
C LEU A 39 -0.39 3.50 0.35
N GLU A 40 -0.86 4.68 0.03
CA GLU A 40 -0.55 5.38 -1.21
C GLU A 40 0.44 6.51 -0.97
N ILE A 41 1.31 6.74 -1.95
CA ILE A 41 2.23 7.88 -2.01
C ILE A 41 1.92 8.62 -3.29
N ALA A 42 1.45 9.87 -3.18
CA ALA A 42 1.33 10.73 -4.34
C ALA A 42 2.70 11.34 -4.67
N ALA A 43 3.05 11.41 -5.95
CA ALA A 43 4.30 12.03 -6.40
C ALA A 43 4.43 13.49 -5.91
N GLU A 44 3.30 14.19 -5.79
CA GLU A 44 3.23 15.58 -5.32
C GLU A 44 3.09 15.71 -3.80
N ALA A 45 2.80 14.62 -3.08
CA ALA A 45 2.57 14.65 -1.64
C ALA A 45 3.88 14.46 -0.84
N ARG A 46 4.04 15.27 0.20
CA ARG A 46 5.15 15.14 1.16
C ARG A 46 4.94 14.04 2.20
N ALA A 47 3.79 13.38 2.22
CA ALA A 47 3.45 12.35 3.20
C ALA A 47 2.65 11.19 2.58
N PRO A 48 2.84 9.94 3.08
CA PRO A 48 2.04 8.79 2.67
C PRO A 48 0.63 8.84 3.28
N TYR A 49 -0.36 8.36 2.54
CA TYR A 49 -1.74 8.19 3.01
C TYR A 49 -2.04 6.71 3.21
N PHE A 50 -2.61 6.34 4.35
CA PHE A 50 -2.95 4.95 4.64
C PHE A 50 -4.33 4.61 4.11
N LEU A 51 -4.43 3.48 3.42
CA LEU A 51 -5.67 3.02 2.79
C LEU A 51 -6.19 1.75 3.44
N THR A 52 -7.51 1.59 3.46
CA THR A 52 -8.15 0.29 3.67
C THR A 52 -8.06 -0.57 2.41
N LEU A 53 -8.35 -1.87 2.52
CA LEU A 53 -8.40 -2.76 1.34
C LEU A 53 -9.49 -2.31 0.35
N GLU A 54 -10.61 -1.77 0.85
CA GLU A 54 -11.70 -1.26 0.00
C GLU A 54 -11.23 -0.03 -0.79
N GLN A 55 -10.58 0.93 -0.12
CA GLN A 55 -10.02 2.10 -0.79
C GLN A 55 -8.91 1.74 -1.77
N ALA A 56 -8.03 0.79 -1.42
CA ALA A 56 -7.00 0.31 -2.33
C ALA A 56 -7.61 -0.33 -3.60
N ASN A 57 -8.70 -1.08 -3.47
CA ASN A 57 -9.41 -1.65 -4.62
C ASN A 57 -10.13 -0.61 -5.48
N GLU A 58 -10.69 0.44 -4.88
CA GLU A 58 -11.35 1.53 -5.59
C GLU A 58 -10.32 2.40 -6.33
N TYR A 59 -9.22 2.73 -5.66
CA TYR A 59 -8.21 3.65 -6.18
C TYR A 59 -7.21 3.00 -7.11
N PHE A 60 -7.00 1.69 -7.04
CA PHE A 60 -6.03 0.99 -7.88
C PHE A 60 -6.71 -0.17 -8.63
N PRO A 61 -7.51 0.14 -9.67
CA PRO A 61 -8.24 -0.87 -10.44
C PRO A 61 -7.29 -1.87 -11.14
N ASP A 62 -6.10 -1.43 -11.56
CA ASP A 62 -5.07 -2.31 -12.14
C ASP A 62 -4.48 -3.28 -11.12
N ALA A 63 -4.33 -2.86 -9.87
CA ALA A 63 -3.85 -3.72 -8.79
C ALA A 63 -4.95 -4.63 -8.21
N ARG A 64 -6.23 -4.41 -8.56
CA ARG A 64 -7.39 -5.14 -8.03
C ARG A 64 -7.27 -6.66 -8.18
N LYS A 65 -6.71 -7.14 -9.31
CA LYS A 65 -6.50 -8.59 -9.52
C LYS A 65 -5.53 -9.21 -8.51
N GLU A 66 -4.49 -8.47 -8.15
CA GLU A 66 -3.52 -8.91 -7.14
C GLU A 66 -4.08 -8.69 -5.73
N LEU A 67 -4.78 -7.58 -5.46
CA LEU A 67 -5.45 -7.30 -4.17
C LEU A 67 -6.49 -8.37 -3.78
N VAL A 68 -7.26 -8.85 -4.76
CA VAL A 68 -8.25 -9.93 -4.56
C VAL A 68 -7.60 -11.26 -4.17
N LYS A 69 -6.36 -11.53 -4.60
CA LYS A 69 -5.63 -12.76 -4.19
C LYS A 69 -5.18 -12.74 -2.73
N ILE A 70 -5.04 -11.54 -2.15
CA ILE A 70 -4.53 -11.34 -0.79
C ILE A 70 -5.67 -11.33 0.24
N ALA A 71 -6.90 -11.01 -0.20
CA ALA A 71 -8.07 -11.09 0.66
C ALA A 71 -8.16 -12.53 1.21
N PRO A 72 -8.14 -12.73 2.55
CA PRO A 72 -8.17 -14.06 3.11
C PRO A 72 -9.43 -14.77 2.61
N ARG A 73 -9.25 -15.90 1.91
CA ARG A 73 -10.35 -16.83 1.64
C ARG A 73 -10.88 -17.26 3.00
N LYS A 74 -12.10 -16.82 3.29
CA LYS A 74 -12.86 -17.21 4.47
C LYS A 74 -13.10 -18.71 4.48
#